data_AF-A0A8T3LTZ0-F1
#
_entry.id   AF-A0A8T3LTZ0-F1
#
_cell.length_a   1.000
_cell.length_b   1.000
_cell.length_c   1.000
_cell.angle_alpha   90.00
_cell.angle_beta   90.00
_cell.angle_gamma   90.00
#
_symmetry.space_group_name_H-M   'P 1'
#
loop_
_entity.id
_entity.type
_entity.pdbx_description
1 polymer ?
#
loop_
_entity_poly.entity_id
_entity_poly.type
_entity_poly.pdbx_seq_one_letter_code
_entity_poly.pdbx_strand_id
1 'polypeptide(L)' 'MRIRRTTISASEDSLGTLEAEARRRSVSVAAILREAVDEKAESLRAARRPRVGVARSSDGLAAAEVTAEPVADEPS' A
#
# COMPACT_ATOMS: atom_id res chain seq x y z
N MET A 1 10.12 10.26 -16.56
CA MET A 1 10.14 9.66 -15.20
C MET A 1 11.46 10.04 -14.54
N ARG A 2 11.47 10.60 -13.33
CA ARG A 2 12.72 10.99 -12.64
C ARG A 2 13.20 9.82 -11.78
N ILE A 3 14.39 9.30 -12.04
CA ILE A 3 15.00 8.20 -11.25
C ILE A 3 15.84 8.82 -10.12
N ARG A 4 15.64 8.35 -8.88
CA ARG A 4 16.45 8.73 -7.70
C ARG A 4 17.14 7.48 -7.15
N ARG A 5 18.44 7.59 -6.85
CA ARG A 5 19.21 6.54 -6.17
C ARG A 5 19.14 6.75 -4.66
N THR A 6 18.98 5.65 -3.94
CA THR A 6 18.94 5.61 -2.48
C THR A 6 19.72 4.38 -2.03
N THR A 7 20.47 4.50 -0.94
CA THR A 7 21.14 3.37 -0.28
C THR A 7 20.20 2.80 0.78
N ILE A 8 20.08 1.47 0.83
CA ILE A 8 19.27 0.77 1.82
C ILE A 8 20.11 -0.30 2.51
N SER A 9 19.75 -0.60 3.76
CA SER A 9 20.27 -1.77 4.48
C SER A 9 19.19 -2.85 4.51
N ALA A 10 19.59 -4.11 4.42
CA ALA A 10 18.71 -5.27 4.49
C ALA A 10 19.41 -6.40 5.25
N SER A 11 18.65 -7.38 5.75
CA SER A 11 19.24 -8.57 6.34
C SER A 11 19.92 -9.43 5.27
N GLU A 12 20.92 -10.20 5.68
CA GLU A 12 21.63 -11.14 4.80
C GLU A 12 20.68 -12.16 4.18
N ASP A 13 19.76 -12.73 4.97
CA ASP A 13 18.75 -13.69 4.48
C ASP A 13 17.84 -13.09 3.38
N SER A 14 17.45 -11.82 3.54
CA SER A 14 16.62 -11.13 2.55
C SER A 14 17.40 -10.90 1.26
N LEU A 15 18.65 -10.46 1.36
CA LEU A 15 19.52 -10.28 0.19
C LEU A 15 19.78 -11.61 -0.52
N GLY A 16 20.07 -12.68 0.23
CA GLY A 16 20.28 -14.02 -0.33
C GLY A 16 19.07 -14.53 -1.11
N THR A 17 17.86 -14.26 -0.62
CA THR A 17 16.61 -14.58 -1.33
C THR A 17 16.50 -13.81 -2.66
N LEU A 18 16.78 -12.50 -2.64
CA LEU A 18 16.71 -11.66 -3.84
C LEU A 18 17.80 -12.01 -4.87
N GLU A 19 19.00 -12.36 -4.40
CA GLU A 19 20.09 -12.83 -5.25
C GLU A 19 19.77 -14.16 -5.94
N ALA A 20 19.16 -15.10 -5.20
CA ALA A 20 18.72 -16.37 -5.76
C ALA A 20 17.67 -16.17 -6.86
N GLU A 21 16.68 -15.28 -6.64
CA GLU A 21 15.65 -15.00 -7.66
C GLU A 21 16.23 -14.24 -8.85
N ALA A 22 17.13 -13.28 -8.62
CA ALA A 22 17.84 -12.57 -9.68
C ALA A 22 18.62 -13.55 -10.57
N ARG A 23 19.33 -14.51 -9.96
CA ARG A 23 20.06 -15.57 -10.68
C ARG A 23 19.12 -16.47 -11.46
N ARG A 24 18.01 -16.91 -10.85
CA ARG A 24 16.99 -17.76 -11.50
C ARG A 24 16.38 -17.07 -12.73
N ARG A 25 16.12 -15.77 -12.64
CA ARG A 25 15.54 -14.95 -13.72
C ARG A 25 16.57 -14.37 -14.69
N SER A 26 17.87 -14.60 -14.47
CA SER A 26 18.97 -14.00 -15.25
C SER A 26 18.90 -12.46 -15.34
N VAL A 27 18.53 -11.81 -14.24
CA VAL A 27 18.45 -10.34 -14.12
C VAL A 27 19.29 -9.85 -12.93
N SER A 28 19.44 -8.53 -12.79
CA SER A 28 20.15 -7.96 -11.64
C SER A 28 19.26 -7.91 -10.39
N VAL A 29 19.87 -7.96 -9.21
CA VAL A 29 19.18 -7.74 -7.92
C VAL A 29 18.46 -6.39 -7.90
N ALA A 30 19.04 -5.37 -8.55
CA ALA A 30 18.42 -4.05 -8.68
C ALA A 30 17.11 -4.08 -9.48
N ALA A 31 16.98 -4.96 -10.48
CA ALA A 31 15.74 -5.12 -11.23
C ALA A 31 14.64 -5.75 -10.37
N ILE A 32 14.97 -6.80 -9.59
CA ILE A 32 14.05 -7.43 -8.65
C ILE A 32 13.61 -6.44 -7.56
N LEU A 33 14.56 -5.69 -6.98
CA LEU A 33 14.26 -4.66 -5.98
C LEU A 33 13.35 -3.57 -6.55
N ARG A 34 13.56 -3.16 -7.81
CA ARG A 34 12.71 -2.18 -8.48
C ARG A 34 11.27 -2.70 -8.62
N GLU A 35 11.10 -3.95 -9.06
CA GLU A 35 9.78 -4.61 -9.17
C GLU A 35 9.07 -4.60 -7.80
N ALA A 36 9.74 -5.06 -6.74
CA ALA A 36 9.17 -5.09 -5.39
C ALA A 36 8.79 -3.70 -4.85
N VAL A 37 9.61 -2.68 -5.13
CA VAL A 37 9.31 -1.28 -4.74
C VAL A 37 8.10 -0.74 -5.50
N ASP A 38 8.03 -0.99 -6.81
CA ASP A 38 6.92 -0.53 -7.65
C ASP A 38 5.60 -1.20 -7.20
N GLU A 39 5.60 -2.52 -6.98
CA GLU A 39 4.45 -3.28 -6.45
C GLU A 39 4.00 -2.77 -5.08
N LYS A 40 4.93 -2.59 -4.14
CA LYS A 40 4.59 -2.10 -2.80
C LYS A 40 4.04 -0.67 -2.85
N ALA A 41 4.60 0.19 -3.69
CA ALA A 41 4.12 1.55 -3.85
C ALA A 41 2.70 1.57 -4.45
N GLU A 42 2.41 0.71 -5.42
CA GLU A 42 1.05 0.56 -5.96
C GLU A 42 0.06 0.08 -4.89
N SER A 43 0.43 -0.96 -4.13
CA SER A 43 -0.36 -1.47 -3.01
C SER A 43 -0.68 -0.36 -1.98
N LEU A 44 0.32 0.45 -1.62
CA LEU A 44 0.13 1.57 -0.69
C LEU A 44 -0.78 2.67 -1.26
N ARG A 45 -0.68 2.99 -2.55
CA ARG A 45 -1.58 3.96 -3.21
C ARG A 45 -3.02 3.44 -3.24
N ALA A 46 -3.20 2.16 -3.56
CA ALA A 46 -4.52 1.51 -3.56
C ALA A 46 -5.15 1.53 -2.17
N ALA A 47 -4.38 1.19 -1.13
CA ALA A 47 -4.85 1.21 0.26
C ALA A 47 -5.21 2.61 0.77
N ARG A 48 -4.47 3.65 0.33
CA ARG A 48 -4.74 5.04 0.72
C ARG A 48 -5.90 5.70 -0.01
N ARG A 49 -6.36 5.13 -1.13
CA ARG A 49 -7.44 5.75 -1.91
C ARG A 49 -8.75 5.58 -1.12
N PRO A 50 -9.37 6.66 -0.59
CA PRO A 50 -10.61 6.55 0.15
C PRO A 50 -11.68 5.95 -0.77
N ARG A 51 -12.22 4.80 -0.35
CA ARG A 51 -13.38 4.18 -0.99
C ARG A 51 -14.62 4.97 -0.58
N VAL A 52 -14.86 6.11 -1.22
CA VAL A 52 -16.16 6.79 -1.11
C VAL A 52 -17.21 5.94 -1.83
N GLY A 53 -18.03 5.26 -1.03
CA GLY A 53 -19.37 4.79 -1.38
C GLY A 53 -19.51 3.74 -2.48
N VAL A 54 -19.32 2.45 -2.16
CA VAL A 54 -20.18 1.38 -2.71
C VAL A 54 -20.35 0.31 -1.63
N ALA A 55 -21.24 0.56 -0.67
CA ALA A 55 -21.84 -0.52 0.09
C ALA A 55 -22.84 -1.21 -0.82
N ARG A 56 -22.48 -2.36 -1.40
CA ARG A 56 -23.48 -3.29 -1.93
C ARG A 56 -23.99 -4.06 -0.71
N SER A 57 -25.07 -3.55 -0.12
CA SER A 57 -25.83 -4.28 0.90
C SER A 57 -26.48 -5.49 0.22
N SER A 58 -26.04 -6.70 0.59
CA SER A 58 -26.83 -7.92 0.39
C SER A 58 -27.71 -8.23 1.59
N ASP A 59 -27.50 -7.53 2.73
CA ASP A 59 -28.28 -7.69 3.94
C ASP A 59 -28.75 -6.31 4.41
N GLY A 60 -30.06 -6.08 4.31
CA GLY A 60 -30.73 -4.79 4.46
C GLY A 60 -30.90 -4.30 5.91
N LEU A 61 -29.83 -4.23 6.70
CA LEU A 61 -29.88 -3.74 8.08
C LEU A 61 -28.60 -2.96 8.43
N ALA A 62 -28.46 -1.73 7.91
CA ALA A 62 -27.63 -0.66 8.50
C ALA A 62 -27.72 0.63 7.66
N ALA A 63 -28.87 1.30 7.71
CA ALA A 63 -28.99 2.68 7.21
C ALA A 63 -29.57 3.66 8.24
N ALA A 64 -29.93 3.18 9.44
CA ALA A 64 -30.61 3.98 10.45
C ALA A 64 -29.70 4.53 11.56
N GLU A 65 -28.40 4.23 11.58
CA GLU A 65 -27.53 4.57 12.72
C GLU A 65 -26.46 5.65 12.43
N VAL A 66 -26.54 6.34 11.28
CA VAL A 66 -25.56 7.38 10.87
C VAL A 66 -26.20 8.78 10.80
N THR A 67 -27.24 9.04 11.59
CA THR A 67 -27.79 10.40 11.79
C THR A 67 -27.81 10.82 13.26
N ALA A 68 -26.86 10.33 14.06
CA ALA A 68 -26.56 10.95 15.34
C ALA A 68 -25.57 12.10 15.10
N GLU A 69 -26.08 13.31 14.89
CA GLU A 69 -25.29 14.53 14.98
C GLU A 69 -24.70 14.66 16.40
N PRO A 70 -23.46 15.18 16.53
CA PRO A 70 -23.11 15.98 17.68
C PRO A 70 -22.89 17.44 17.25
N VAL A 71 -23.69 18.32 17.85
CA VAL A 71 -23.56 19.78 17.82
C VAL A 71 -22.19 20.17 18.39
N ALA A 72 -21.45 20.99 17.64
CA ALA A 72 -20.26 21.66 18.16
C ALA A 72 -20.68 23.00 18.78
N ASP A 73 -20.47 23.18 20.09
CA ASP A 73 -20.51 24.49 20.73
C ASP A 73 -19.12 25.14 20.68
N GLU A 74 -19.05 26.44 20.37
CA GLU A 74 -17.82 27.25 20.44
C GLU A 74 -17.50 27.64 21.90
N PRO A 75 -16.20 27.68 22.29
CA PRO A 75 -15.81 28.07 23.65
C PRO A 75 -15.84 29.60 23.83
N SER A 76 -16.43 30.05 24.95
CA SER A 76 -16.46 31.44 25.44
C SER A 76 -15.14 31.91 26.03
#